data_AF-A0A2I0SVH7-F1
#
_entry.id   AF-A0A2I0SVH7-F1
#
_cell.length_a   1.000
_cell.length_b   1.000
_cell.length_c   1.000
_cell.angle_alpha   90.00
_cell.angle_beta   90.00
_cell.angle_gamma   90.00
#
_symmetry.space_group_name_H-M   'P 1'
#
loop_
_entity.id
_entity.type
_entity.pdbx_description
1 polymer ?
#
loop_
_entity_poly.entity_id
_entity_poly.type
_entity_poly.pdbx_seq_one_letter_code
_entity_poly.pdbx_strand_id
1 'polypeptide(L)'
;MTTGERPEAGLRPEYRALYRELQTRMSPGGDLAPGGTDTFGQFRRGVLWTPDRERMHSAILEEFKARCAGRPRDGHAALLTAGAPGAGKGGALRGLGEWQGRDDELGRALRRAHGVDVRDYVVLDPDEFKVAIFEHGGSPRLPPHARELPDGRLLAPSETASLTHRESAFLQDVFEQWARAEGYNLLYDATLRDQRWNEKLLGDLRADGYDRRVLLSVEVPVEQCLAQNAARWQHGRTEFDAGRDRYGGRMAPEVMIEDLYARSTSGRGFSIGRENAEKLVEGGLATALITSERGVFPTGRGTDPALASGHGASAGAGPTPGPGVPTGAVSGVSAGAGPGVSAGAGPGGVVAGSGVPAGHQQGDATIRVATAARLRSGGGSTAPAAGRTAGAPGAVPSAAPAVPRPAPRVPRTP
;
A
#
# COMPACT_ATOMS: atom_id res chain seq x y z
N MET A 1 -10.80 -10.79 18.01
CA MET A 1 -11.02 -11.82 16.98
C MET A 1 -9.88 -12.81 17.07
N THR A 2 -10.20 -14.06 17.36
CA THR A 2 -9.25 -15.18 17.30
C THR A 2 -9.05 -15.61 15.85
N THR A 3 -7.92 -16.27 15.57
CA THR A 3 -7.61 -16.84 14.24
C THR A 3 -8.78 -17.72 13.78
N GLY A 4 -9.42 -17.36 12.66
CA GLY A 4 -10.53 -18.12 12.07
C GLY A 4 -11.95 -17.58 12.31
N GLU A 5 -12.15 -16.52 13.10
CA GLU A 5 -13.44 -15.82 13.12
C GLU A 5 -13.64 -15.06 11.79
N ARG A 6 -14.76 -15.33 11.11
CA ARG A 6 -15.06 -14.63 9.87
C ARG A 6 -15.30 -13.14 10.12
N PRO A 7 -14.97 -12.24 9.18
CA PRO A 7 -15.02 -10.80 9.38
C PRO A 7 -16.42 -10.29 9.78
N GLU A 8 -17.48 -10.95 9.30
CA GLU A 8 -18.85 -10.58 9.65
C GLU A 8 -19.23 -10.80 11.12
N ALA A 9 -18.44 -11.55 11.90
CA ALA A 9 -18.70 -11.76 13.32
C ALA A 9 -18.68 -10.44 14.11
N GLY A 10 -17.83 -9.49 13.69
CA GLY A 10 -17.73 -8.14 14.26
C GLY A 10 -18.83 -7.17 13.81
N LEU A 11 -19.67 -7.58 12.86
CA LEU A 11 -20.79 -6.78 12.38
C LEU A 11 -22.03 -6.95 13.26
N ARG A 12 -22.88 -5.92 13.31
CA ARG A 12 -24.20 -6.02 13.94
C ARG A 12 -25.02 -7.11 13.24
N PRO A 13 -25.81 -7.90 13.98
CA PRO A 13 -26.49 -9.08 13.43
C PRO A 13 -27.26 -8.84 12.13
N GLU A 14 -27.93 -7.69 12.03
CA GLU A 14 -28.77 -7.29 10.89
C GLU A 14 -27.99 -6.93 9.61
N TYR A 15 -26.66 -6.85 9.67
CA TYR A 15 -25.78 -6.60 8.51
C TYR A 15 -24.98 -7.83 8.08
N ARG A 16 -24.97 -8.92 8.86
CA ARG A 16 -24.11 -10.09 8.58
C ARG A 16 -24.49 -10.80 7.28
N ALA A 17 -25.77 -11.09 7.09
CA ALA A 17 -26.27 -11.75 5.88
C ALA A 17 -26.06 -10.84 4.65
N LEU A 18 -26.34 -9.55 4.81
CA LEU A 18 -26.13 -8.55 3.78
C LEU A 18 -24.67 -8.46 3.34
N TYR A 19 -23.74 -8.38 4.29
CA TYR A 19 -22.32 -8.32 3.99
C TYR A 19 -21.84 -9.56 3.21
N ARG A 20 -22.27 -10.77 3.64
CA ARG A 20 -21.95 -12.02 2.92
C ARG A 20 -22.47 -12.01 1.48
N GLU A 21 -23.71 -11.58 1.28
CA GLU A 21 -24.32 -11.47 -0.04
C GLU A 21 -23.51 -10.54 -0.94
N LEU A 22 -23.15 -9.35 -0.42
CA LEU A 22 -22.34 -8.39 -1.16
C LEU A 22 -20.95 -8.95 -1.49
N GLN A 23 -20.31 -9.67 -0.57
CA GLN A 23 -19.02 -10.33 -0.84
C GLN A 23 -19.14 -11.39 -1.93
N THR A 24 -20.23 -12.18 -1.95
CA THR A 24 -20.50 -13.14 -3.03
C THR A 24 -20.69 -12.43 -4.38
N ARG A 25 -21.48 -11.36 -4.41
CA ARG A 25 -21.76 -10.58 -5.63
C ARG A 25 -20.54 -9.82 -6.16
N MET A 26 -19.62 -9.41 -5.30
CA MET A 26 -18.37 -8.76 -5.66
C MET A 26 -17.24 -9.73 -6.04
N SER A 27 -17.36 -11.00 -5.66
CA SER A 27 -16.36 -12.02 -5.97
C SER A 27 -16.28 -12.30 -7.48
N PRO A 28 -15.16 -12.86 -7.98
CA PRO A 28 -15.02 -13.16 -9.42
C PRO A 28 -16.22 -13.94 -9.97
N GLY A 29 -16.85 -13.41 -11.01
CA GLY A 29 -18.05 -13.98 -11.64
C GLY A 29 -19.38 -13.48 -11.08
N GLY A 30 -19.38 -12.73 -9.98
CA GLY A 30 -20.58 -12.06 -9.45
C GLY A 30 -20.98 -10.81 -10.26
N ASP A 31 -22.21 -10.35 -10.07
CA ASP A 31 -22.81 -9.25 -10.83
C ASP A 31 -22.33 -7.84 -10.41
N LEU A 32 -21.63 -7.74 -9.28
CA LEU A 32 -20.93 -6.53 -8.82
C LEU A 32 -19.41 -6.60 -9.03
N ALA A 33 -18.90 -7.65 -9.67
CA ALA A 33 -17.48 -7.77 -10.01
C ALA A 33 -17.13 -6.94 -11.26
N PRO A 34 -15.91 -6.36 -11.34
CA PRO A 34 -15.45 -5.68 -12.56
C PRO A 34 -15.49 -6.62 -13.78
N GLY A 35 -15.87 -6.13 -14.96
CA GLY A 35 -16.07 -6.98 -16.13
C GLY A 35 -16.78 -6.29 -17.30
N GLY A 36 -17.37 -7.08 -18.22
CA GLY A 36 -18.03 -6.53 -19.41
C GLY A 36 -19.24 -5.62 -19.12
N THR A 37 -19.82 -5.74 -17.92
CA THR A 37 -20.97 -4.97 -17.45
C THR A 37 -20.59 -3.81 -16.55
N ASP A 38 -19.30 -3.56 -16.32
CA ASP A 38 -18.84 -2.38 -15.56
C ASP A 38 -19.04 -1.08 -16.35
N THR A 39 -18.87 0.09 -15.72
CA THR A 39 -19.11 1.37 -16.40
C THR A 39 -18.19 1.58 -17.61
N PHE A 40 -17.00 1.00 -17.58
CA PHE A 40 -16.08 1.03 -18.71
C PHE A 40 -16.64 0.23 -19.90
N GLY A 41 -17.18 -0.97 -19.68
CA GLY A 41 -17.85 -1.75 -20.72
C GLY A 41 -19.17 -1.11 -21.21
N GLN A 42 -19.92 -0.50 -20.29
CA GLN A 42 -21.20 0.15 -20.61
C GLN A 42 -21.02 1.40 -21.49
N PHE A 43 -20.04 2.25 -21.16
CA PHE A 43 -19.94 3.61 -21.69
C PHE A 43 -18.73 3.88 -22.58
N ARG A 44 -17.80 2.92 -22.72
CA ARG A 44 -16.66 3.06 -23.64
C ARG A 44 -16.88 2.25 -24.92
N ARG A 45 -16.51 2.82 -26.07
CA ARG A 45 -16.57 2.22 -27.41
C ARG A 45 -15.20 2.38 -28.06
N GLY A 46 -14.41 1.30 -28.03
CA GLY A 46 -13.01 1.35 -28.43
C GLY A 46 -12.22 2.29 -27.53
N VAL A 47 -11.69 3.36 -28.10
CA VAL A 47 -10.93 4.40 -27.37
C VAL A 47 -11.79 5.53 -26.84
N LEU A 48 -13.04 5.67 -27.31
CA LEU A 48 -13.92 6.81 -27.03
C LEU A 48 -14.92 6.49 -25.92
N TRP A 49 -15.29 7.50 -25.15
CA TRP A 49 -16.39 7.42 -24.20
C TRP A 49 -17.67 7.98 -24.86
N THR A 50 -18.85 7.62 -24.36
CA THR A 50 -20.08 8.28 -24.84
C THR A 50 -20.04 9.78 -24.51
N PRO A 51 -20.65 10.67 -25.31
CA PRO A 51 -20.58 12.12 -25.10
C PRO A 51 -21.02 12.60 -23.70
N ASP A 52 -22.06 11.99 -23.13
CA ASP A 52 -22.49 12.30 -21.75
C ASP A 52 -21.42 11.96 -20.73
N ARG A 53 -20.71 10.85 -20.94
CA ARG A 53 -19.64 10.38 -20.07
C ARG A 53 -18.40 11.24 -20.18
N GLU A 54 -18.04 11.69 -21.38
CA GLU A 54 -16.94 12.64 -21.60
C GLU A 54 -17.17 13.99 -20.93
N ARG A 55 -18.41 14.50 -20.98
CA ARG A 55 -18.79 15.72 -20.25
C ARG A 55 -18.66 15.54 -18.74
N MET A 56 -19.15 14.42 -18.22
CA MET A 56 -19.02 14.07 -16.80
C MET A 56 -17.55 13.96 -16.38
N HIS A 57 -16.72 13.28 -17.17
CA HIS A 57 -15.28 13.15 -16.92
C HIS A 57 -14.59 14.49 -16.88
N SER A 58 -14.92 15.37 -17.83
CA SER A 58 -14.36 16.71 -17.88
C SER A 58 -14.75 17.52 -16.63
N ALA A 59 -16.01 17.47 -16.20
CA ALA A 59 -16.47 18.13 -14.98
C ALA A 59 -15.74 17.62 -13.72
N ILE A 60 -15.59 16.30 -13.57
CA ILE A 60 -14.85 15.68 -12.47
C ILE A 60 -13.37 16.11 -12.50
N LEU A 61 -12.72 16.07 -13.65
CA LEU A 61 -11.31 16.46 -13.77
C LEU A 61 -11.10 17.94 -13.42
N GLU A 62 -11.96 18.85 -13.90
CA GLU A 62 -11.87 20.27 -13.54
C GLU A 62 -12.09 20.51 -12.05
N GLU A 63 -13.00 19.76 -11.41
CA GLU A 63 -13.19 19.83 -9.96
C GLU A 63 -11.93 19.42 -9.20
N PHE A 64 -11.28 18.30 -9.59
CA PHE A 64 -10.04 17.85 -8.95
C PHE A 64 -8.88 18.81 -9.19
N LYS A 65 -8.77 19.40 -10.39
CA LYS A 65 -7.78 20.44 -10.68
C LYS A 65 -7.99 21.67 -9.81
N ALA A 66 -9.24 22.11 -9.62
CA ALA A 66 -9.57 23.23 -8.76
C ALA A 66 -9.15 22.99 -7.29
N ARG A 67 -9.29 21.76 -6.77
CA ARG A 67 -8.83 21.36 -5.42
C ARG A 67 -7.31 21.45 -5.21
N CYS A 68 -6.53 21.59 -6.30
CA CYS A 68 -5.08 21.75 -6.27
C CYS A 68 -4.62 23.22 -6.22
N ALA A 69 -5.56 24.18 -6.21
CA ALA A 69 -5.23 25.59 -6.09
C ALA A 69 -4.44 25.87 -4.81
N GLY A 70 -3.35 26.64 -4.92
CA GLY A 70 -2.49 27.00 -3.80
C GLY A 70 -1.49 25.94 -3.33
N ARG A 71 -1.52 24.72 -3.88
CA ARG A 71 -0.51 23.70 -3.54
C ARG A 71 0.84 24.01 -4.21
N PRO A 72 1.98 23.68 -3.57
CA PRO A 72 3.30 23.85 -4.15
C PRO A 72 3.47 23.09 -5.48
N ARG A 73 4.24 23.67 -6.39
CA ARG A 73 4.54 23.13 -7.72
C ARG A 73 6.05 22.92 -7.95
N ASP A 74 6.74 22.52 -6.90
CA ASP A 74 8.18 22.24 -6.92
C ASP A 74 8.49 20.82 -7.43
N GLY A 75 7.52 19.91 -7.56
CA GLY A 75 7.59 18.73 -8.44
C GLY A 75 8.69 17.71 -8.11
N HIS A 76 9.19 17.70 -6.87
CA HIS A 76 10.37 16.92 -6.51
C HIS A 76 10.06 15.68 -5.66
N ALA A 77 8.82 15.49 -5.23
CA ALA A 77 8.48 14.43 -4.29
C ALA A 77 7.25 13.61 -4.70
N ALA A 78 7.42 12.29 -4.60
CA ALA A 78 6.36 11.30 -4.71
C ALA A 78 6.30 10.45 -3.43
N LEU A 79 5.10 10.27 -2.89
CA LEU A 79 4.81 9.38 -1.77
C LEU A 79 3.86 8.29 -2.25
N LEU A 80 4.24 7.02 -2.19
CA LEU A 80 3.36 5.91 -2.55
C LEU A 80 3.02 5.13 -1.29
N THR A 81 1.74 4.82 -1.09
CA THR A 81 1.34 3.93 0.01
C THR A 81 1.42 2.46 -0.42
N ALA A 82 1.61 1.58 0.57
CA ALA A 82 1.52 0.14 0.43
C ALA A 82 0.73 -0.44 1.61
N GLY A 83 0.00 -1.52 1.36
CA GLY A 83 -0.83 -2.18 2.36
C GLY A 83 -2.22 -2.48 1.84
N ALA A 84 -2.83 -3.55 2.36
CA ALA A 84 -4.14 -4.01 1.93
C ALA A 84 -5.26 -2.98 2.22
N PRO A 85 -6.42 -3.07 1.52
CA PRO A 85 -7.64 -2.44 1.99
C PRO A 85 -7.92 -2.85 3.44
N GLY A 86 -8.32 -1.89 4.27
CA GLY A 86 -8.49 -2.12 5.71
C GLY A 86 -7.20 -2.05 6.54
N ALA A 87 -6.01 -1.87 5.95
CA ALA A 87 -4.77 -1.76 6.73
C ALA A 87 -4.61 -0.42 7.50
N GLY A 88 -5.50 0.55 7.29
CA GLY A 88 -5.45 1.85 7.98
C GLY A 88 -4.47 2.87 7.38
N LYS A 89 -4.21 2.81 6.06
CA LYS A 89 -3.31 3.74 5.34
C LYS A 89 -3.63 5.21 5.59
N GLY A 90 -4.90 5.61 5.49
CA GLY A 90 -5.33 6.99 5.76
C GLY A 90 -5.05 7.46 7.20
N GLY A 91 -5.09 6.55 8.18
CA GLY A 91 -4.69 6.85 9.55
C GLY A 91 -3.18 7.08 9.67
N ALA A 92 -2.38 6.22 9.04
CA ALA A 92 -0.92 6.37 9.02
C ALA A 92 -0.47 7.64 8.28
N LEU A 93 -1.14 8.01 7.18
CA LEU A 93 -0.89 9.26 6.45
C LEU A 93 -1.15 10.50 7.31
N ARG A 94 -2.25 10.53 8.07
CA ARG A 94 -2.49 11.62 9.04
C ARG A 94 -1.43 11.65 10.14
N GLY A 95 -1.08 10.48 10.67
CA GLY A 95 -0.02 10.35 11.67
C GLY A 95 1.34 10.78 11.17
N LEU A 96 1.65 10.62 9.87
CA LEU A 96 2.95 10.96 9.29
C LEU A 96 3.31 12.44 9.51
N GLY A 97 2.36 13.36 9.36
CA GLY A 97 2.57 14.78 9.61
C GLY A 97 2.91 15.06 11.07
N GLU A 98 2.18 14.43 12.00
CA GLU A 98 2.45 14.53 13.45
C GLU A 98 3.82 13.96 13.81
N TRP A 99 4.18 12.79 13.26
CA TRP A 99 5.47 12.14 13.54
C TRP A 99 6.64 12.95 12.98
N GLN A 100 6.50 13.53 11.78
CA GLN A 100 7.49 14.44 11.20
C GLN A 100 7.68 15.72 12.03
N GLY A 101 6.68 16.15 12.80
CA GLY A 101 6.76 17.36 13.63
C GLY A 101 7.53 17.18 14.95
N ARG A 102 7.81 15.94 15.37
CA ARG A 102 8.45 15.66 16.67
C ARG A 102 9.92 16.03 16.71
N ASP A 103 10.39 16.47 17.87
CA ASP A 103 11.83 16.69 18.11
C ASP A 103 12.52 15.47 18.73
N ASP A 104 12.25 14.30 18.17
CA ASP A 104 12.90 13.05 18.54
C ASP A 104 13.65 12.44 17.34
N GLU A 105 14.27 11.28 17.55
CA GLU A 105 15.00 10.58 16.50
C GLU A 105 14.10 10.20 15.31
N LEU A 106 12.86 9.78 15.58
CA LEU A 106 11.89 9.41 14.56
C LEU A 106 11.53 10.62 13.69
N GLY A 107 11.17 11.75 14.30
CA GLY A 107 10.83 12.98 13.58
C GLY A 107 12.01 13.46 12.73
N ARG A 108 13.24 13.42 13.25
CA ARG A 108 14.44 13.73 12.46
C ARG A 108 14.65 12.74 11.30
N ALA A 109 14.42 11.45 11.50
CA ALA A 109 14.55 10.45 10.44
C ALA A 109 13.49 10.66 9.33
N LEU A 110 12.24 10.92 9.70
CA LEU A 110 11.15 11.18 8.76
C LEU A 110 11.35 12.48 7.99
N ARG A 111 11.82 13.56 8.65
CA ARG A 111 12.18 14.82 7.97
C ARG A 111 13.27 14.62 6.92
N ARG A 112 14.26 13.75 7.18
CA ARG A 112 15.30 13.43 6.18
C ARG A 112 14.78 12.56 5.02
N ALA A 113 13.88 11.62 5.30
CA ALA A 113 13.39 10.67 4.30
C ALA A 113 12.31 11.25 3.39
N HIS A 114 11.30 11.90 3.97
CA HIS A 114 10.14 12.46 3.29
C HIS A 114 10.30 13.97 3.10
N GLY A 115 10.43 14.72 4.19
CA GLY A 115 10.81 16.14 4.18
C GLY A 115 9.83 17.08 3.45
N VAL A 116 8.62 16.62 3.13
CA VAL A 116 7.52 17.39 2.55
C VAL A 116 6.32 17.25 3.49
N ASP A 117 5.47 18.27 3.58
CA ASP A 117 4.22 18.17 4.34
C ASP A 117 3.22 17.32 3.56
N VAL A 118 2.52 16.38 4.22
CA VAL A 118 1.54 15.51 3.53
C VAL A 118 0.41 16.32 2.87
N ARG A 119 0.15 17.54 3.35
CA ARG A 119 -0.87 18.46 2.81
C ARG A 119 -0.45 19.11 1.49
N ASP A 120 0.84 19.13 1.18
CA ASP A 120 1.38 19.73 -0.04
C ASP A 120 1.33 18.78 -1.24
N TYR A 121 0.99 17.51 -1.02
CA TYR A 121 0.82 16.52 -2.08
C TYR A 121 -0.53 16.63 -2.76
N VAL A 122 -0.57 16.47 -4.07
CA VAL A 122 -1.77 16.09 -4.82
C VAL A 122 -2.03 14.59 -4.59
N VAL A 123 -3.19 14.28 -4.04
CA VAL A 123 -3.58 12.91 -3.71
C VAL A 123 -4.20 12.26 -4.93
N LEU A 124 -3.66 11.11 -5.30
CA LEU A 124 -4.13 10.21 -6.36
C LEU A 124 -4.74 8.99 -5.67
N ASP A 125 -6.00 9.14 -5.24
CA ASP A 125 -6.81 8.08 -4.65
C ASP A 125 -7.94 7.70 -5.62
N PRO A 126 -7.93 6.48 -6.18
CA PRO A 126 -8.96 6.07 -7.13
C PRO A 126 -10.33 5.97 -6.45
N ASP A 127 -10.43 5.89 -5.12
CA ASP A 127 -11.71 5.93 -4.43
C ASP A 127 -12.38 7.31 -4.44
N GLU A 128 -11.62 8.41 -4.43
CA GLU A 128 -12.20 9.76 -4.55
C GLU A 128 -12.87 9.94 -5.92
N PHE A 129 -12.26 9.40 -6.98
CA PHE A 129 -12.86 9.42 -8.32
C PHE A 129 -14.14 8.57 -8.40
N LYS A 130 -14.26 7.47 -7.65
CA LYS A 130 -15.51 6.69 -7.60
C LYS A 130 -16.63 7.50 -6.97
N VAL A 131 -16.34 8.20 -5.87
CA VAL A 131 -17.31 9.11 -5.23
C VAL A 131 -17.75 10.19 -6.21
N ALA A 132 -16.81 10.85 -6.88
CA ALA A 132 -17.11 11.88 -7.87
C ALA A 132 -17.95 11.34 -9.04
N ILE A 133 -17.67 10.12 -9.53
CA ILE A 133 -18.52 9.46 -10.53
C ILE A 133 -19.96 9.35 -10.02
N PHE A 134 -20.19 8.92 -8.78
CA PHE A 134 -21.55 8.83 -8.23
C PHE A 134 -22.21 10.20 -8.03
N GLU A 135 -21.47 11.20 -7.54
CA GLU A 135 -21.93 12.58 -7.34
C GLU A 135 -22.40 13.24 -8.63
N HIS A 136 -21.71 12.96 -9.74
CA HIS A 136 -22.06 13.45 -11.06
C HIS A 136 -23.10 12.57 -11.79
N GLY A 137 -23.80 11.68 -11.06
CA GLY A 137 -24.88 10.84 -11.60
C GLY A 137 -24.38 9.66 -12.44
N GLY A 138 -23.12 9.30 -12.30
CA GLY A 138 -22.42 8.31 -13.11
C GLY A 138 -22.55 6.86 -12.65
N SER A 139 -23.54 6.52 -11.85
CA SER A 139 -23.73 5.15 -11.34
C SER A 139 -23.80 4.09 -12.47
N PRO A 140 -23.28 2.86 -12.25
CA PRO A 140 -23.46 1.75 -13.17
C PRO A 140 -24.95 1.47 -13.44
N ARG A 141 -25.28 1.14 -14.69
CA ARG A 141 -26.65 0.70 -15.02
C ARG A 141 -26.82 -0.76 -14.65
N LEU A 142 -27.46 -1.00 -13.51
CA LEU A 142 -27.84 -2.33 -13.05
C LEU A 142 -29.27 -2.70 -13.52
N PRO A 143 -29.54 -3.96 -13.90
CA PRO A 143 -30.90 -4.44 -14.11
C PRO A 143 -31.72 -4.38 -12.80
N PRO A 144 -33.06 -4.29 -12.85
CA PRO A 144 -33.88 -4.07 -11.65
C PRO A 144 -33.63 -5.09 -10.54
N HIS A 145 -33.57 -6.39 -10.88
CA HIS A 145 -33.34 -7.47 -9.90
C HIS A 145 -31.98 -7.40 -9.19
N ALA A 146 -30.98 -6.74 -9.80
CA ALA A 146 -29.66 -6.58 -9.19
C ALA A 146 -29.60 -5.37 -8.23
N ARG A 147 -30.62 -4.51 -8.19
CA ARG A 147 -30.60 -3.32 -7.31
C ARG A 147 -31.12 -3.61 -5.90
N GLU A 148 -31.86 -4.69 -5.75
CA GLU A 148 -32.44 -5.10 -4.48
C GLU A 148 -31.60 -6.21 -3.84
N LEU A 149 -31.58 -6.20 -2.51
CA LEU A 149 -30.95 -7.20 -1.67
C LEU A 149 -32.02 -8.20 -1.21
N PRO A 150 -31.64 -9.42 -0.77
CA PRO A 150 -32.59 -10.44 -0.36
C PRO A 150 -33.56 -10.02 0.76
N ASP A 151 -33.20 -9.03 1.57
CA ASP A 151 -34.01 -8.47 2.65
C ASP A 151 -34.92 -7.30 2.20
N GLY A 152 -34.97 -7.02 0.90
CA GLY A 152 -35.77 -5.93 0.30
C GLY A 152 -35.09 -4.57 0.37
N ARG A 153 -33.89 -4.45 0.94
CA ARG A 153 -33.14 -3.18 0.93
C ARG A 153 -32.57 -2.91 -0.47
N LEU A 154 -32.37 -1.64 -0.78
CA LEU A 154 -31.64 -1.24 -1.99
C LEU A 154 -30.12 -1.32 -1.77
N LEU A 155 -29.40 -1.57 -2.85
CA LEU A 155 -27.95 -1.34 -2.90
C LEU A 155 -27.64 0.14 -2.70
N ALA A 156 -26.69 0.42 -1.82
CA ALA A 156 -26.10 1.74 -1.73
C ALA A 156 -25.12 1.96 -2.90
N PRO A 157 -24.98 3.17 -3.46
CA PRO A 157 -24.06 3.43 -4.57
C PRO A 157 -22.63 2.90 -4.36
N SER A 158 -22.06 3.12 -3.18
CA SER A 158 -20.73 2.64 -2.77
C SER A 158 -20.56 1.13 -2.84
N GLU A 159 -21.64 0.36 -2.74
CA GLU A 159 -21.62 -1.11 -2.87
C GLU A 159 -21.47 -1.54 -4.33
N THR A 160 -21.61 -0.62 -5.28
CA THR A 160 -21.35 -0.84 -6.71
C THR A 160 -19.96 -0.34 -7.14
N ALA A 161 -19.13 0.14 -6.20
CA ALA A 161 -17.85 0.79 -6.48
C ALA A 161 -16.89 -0.06 -7.34
N SER A 162 -16.92 -1.39 -7.19
CA SER A 162 -16.15 -2.32 -8.02
C SER A 162 -16.45 -2.16 -9.52
N LEU A 163 -17.71 -1.88 -9.90
CA LEU A 163 -18.13 -1.65 -11.28
C LEU A 163 -17.67 -0.30 -11.85
N THR A 164 -17.10 0.58 -11.04
CA THR A 164 -16.51 1.86 -11.48
C THR A 164 -14.98 1.82 -11.47
N HIS A 165 -14.37 0.69 -11.08
CA HIS A 165 -12.93 0.61 -10.82
C HIS A 165 -12.07 1.05 -12.02
N ARG A 166 -12.31 0.49 -13.21
CA ARG A 166 -11.52 0.80 -14.41
C ARG A 166 -11.69 2.24 -14.88
N GLU A 167 -12.89 2.79 -14.72
CA GLU A 167 -13.17 4.18 -15.07
C GLU A 167 -12.52 5.14 -14.09
N SER A 168 -12.58 4.85 -12.78
CA SER A 168 -11.89 5.66 -11.77
C SER A 168 -10.37 5.64 -11.97
N ALA A 169 -9.80 4.50 -12.37
CA ALA A 169 -8.39 4.41 -12.73
C ALA A 169 -8.06 5.26 -13.96
N PHE A 170 -8.90 5.21 -15.02
CA PHE A 170 -8.72 6.08 -16.19
C PHE A 170 -8.75 7.57 -15.83
N LEU A 171 -9.69 8.01 -15.00
CA LEU A 171 -9.75 9.42 -14.56
C LEU A 171 -8.52 9.82 -13.75
N GLN A 172 -8.08 8.95 -12.84
CA GLN A 172 -6.85 9.17 -12.10
C GLN A 172 -5.63 9.28 -13.04
N ASP A 173 -5.49 8.39 -14.02
CA ASP A 173 -4.36 8.42 -14.96
C ASP A 173 -4.32 9.74 -15.76
N VAL A 174 -5.49 10.26 -16.18
CA VAL A 174 -5.59 11.54 -16.88
C VAL A 174 -5.24 12.70 -15.93
N PHE A 175 -5.72 12.65 -14.69
CA PHE A 175 -5.45 13.66 -13.68
C PHE A 175 -3.98 13.67 -13.23
N GLU A 176 -3.38 12.48 -13.05
CA GLU A 176 -1.96 12.30 -12.72
C GLU A 176 -1.08 12.92 -13.80
N GLN A 177 -1.35 12.64 -15.08
CA GLN A 177 -0.57 13.21 -16.19
C GLN A 177 -0.60 14.74 -16.17
N TRP A 178 -1.77 15.33 -15.91
CA TRP A 178 -1.88 16.77 -15.73
C TRP A 178 -1.09 17.26 -14.50
N ALA A 179 -1.28 16.64 -13.33
CA ALA A 179 -0.64 17.07 -12.09
C ALA A 179 0.89 16.98 -12.18
N ARG A 180 1.38 15.92 -12.83
CA ARG A 180 2.80 15.70 -13.10
C ARG A 180 3.38 16.75 -14.05
N ALA A 181 2.65 17.09 -15.12
CA ALA A 181 3.05 18.15 -16.06
C ALA A 181 3.08 19.55 -15.42
N GLU A 182 2.18 19.80 -14.47
CA GLU A 182 2.14 21.04 -13.68
C GLU A 182 3.21 21.09 -12.56
N GLY A 183 3.94 20.00 -12.32
CA GLY A 183 5.01 19.92 -11.34
C GLY A 183 4.52 19.80 -9.89
N TYR A 184 3.39 19.16 -9.63
CA TYR A 184 2.94 18.92 -8.26
C TYR A 184 3.71 17.80 -7.57
N ASN A 185 3.82 17.83 -6.23
CA ASN A 185 4.20 16.64 -5.46
C ASN A 185 3.03 15.64 -5.49
N LEU A 186 3.30 14.34 -5.67
CA LEU A 186 2.27 13.33 -5.94
C LEU A 186 2.19 12.27 -4.84
N LEU A 187 1.00 12.04 -4.29
CA LEU A 187 0.74 10.97 -3.32
C LEU A 187 -0.14 9.92 -3.99
N TYR A 188 0.39 8.71 -4.18
CA TYR A 188 -0.35 7.59 -4.76
C TYR A 188 -0.93 6.72 -3.63
N ASP A 189 -2.26 6.66 -3.52
CA ASP A 189 -2.89 5.70 -2.62
C ASP A 189 -3.04 4.34 -3.31
N ALA A 190 -2.15 3.42 -2.97
CA ALA A 190 -2.04 2.12 -3.62
C ALA A 190 -1.91 0.97 -2.62
N THR A 191 -2.10 -0.25 -3.12
CA THR A 191 -1.77 -1.49 -2.40
C THR A 191 -0.34 -1.95 -2.67
N LEU A 192 0.31 -1.39 -3.69
CA LEU A 192 1.63 -1.75 -4.18
C LEU A 192 1.78 -3.23 -4.61
N ARG A 193 0.68 -3.87 -5.03
CA ARG A 193 0.66 -5.32 -5.34
C ARG A 193 1.33 -5.72 -6.66
N ASP A 194 1.40 -4.83 -7.65
CA ASP A 194 1.97 -5.11 -8.97
C ASP A 194 3.40 -4.58 -9.05
N GLN A 195 4.37 -5.49 -8.90
CA GLN A 195 5.78 -5.11 -8.88
C GLN A 195 6.22 -4.42 -10.18
N ARG A 196 5.83 -4.96 -11.34
CA ARG A 196 6.29 -4.45 -12.64
C ARG A 196 5.75 -3.05 -12.92
N TRP A 197 4.47 -2.84 -12.60
CA TRP A 197 3.86 -1.53 -12.74
C TRP A 197 4.53 -0.50 -11.83
N ASN A 198 4.81 -0.85 -10.57
CA ASN A 198 5.46 0.06 -9.61
C ASN A 198 6.91 0.37 -9.99
N GLU A 199 7.66 -0.59 -10.51
CA GLU A 199 9.01 -0.36 -11.05
C GLU A 199 8.98 0.66 -12.19
N LYS A 200 8.03 0.49 -13.12
CA LYS A 200 7.84 1.44 -14.22
C LYS A 200 7.45 2.82 -13.70
N LEU A 201 6.45 2.93 -12.81
CA LEU A 201 6.01 4.20 -12.25
C LEU A 201 7.16 4.95 -11.57
N LEU A 202 7.91 4.28 -10.68
CA LEU A 202 9.03 4.92 -9.97
C LEU A 202 10.18 5.28 -10.91
N GLY A 203 10.42 4.48 -11.95
CA GLY A 203 11.38 4.81 -13.02
C GLY A 203 10.97 6.05 -13.81
N ASP A 204 9.69 6.14 -14.18
CA ASP A 204 9.13 7.30 -14.89
C ASP A 204 9.18 8.55 -14.00
N LEU A 205 8.79 8.45 -12.72
CA LEU A 205 8.88 9.57 -11.77
C LEU A 205 10.32 10.06 -11.59
N ARG A 206 11.28 9.13 -11.50
CA ARG A 206 12.71 9.47 -11.46
C ARG A 206 13.14 10.22 -12.72
N ALA A 207 12.71 9.77 -13.90
CA ALA A 207 13.04 10.43 -15.16
C ALA A 207 12.48 11.86 -15.25
N ASP A 208 11.37 12.13 -14.56
CA ASP A 208 10.73 13.44 -14.52
C ASP A 208 11.22 14.35 -13.37
N GLY A 209 12.27 13.94 -12.64
CA GLY A 209 12.89 14.78 -11.61
C GLY A 209 12.25 14.70 -10.23
N TYR A 210 11.38 13.71 -9.98
CA TYR A 210 10.91 13.39 -8.63
C TYR A 210 12.03 12.68 -7.88
N ASP A 211 12.98 13.43 -7.33
CA ASP A 211 14.15 12.87 -6.66
C ASP A 211 13.84 12.23 -5.31
N ARG A 212 12.75 12.65 -4.65
CA ARG A 212 12.24 12.04 -3.41
C ARG A 212 11.12 11.08 -3.75
N ARG A 213 11.36 9.77 -3.66
CA ARG A 213 10.36 8.74 -3.97
C ARG A 213 10.21 7.83 -2.76
N VAL A 214 9.29 8.18 -1.87
CA VAL A 214 9.13 7.53 -0.56
C VAL A 214 7.97 6.54 -0.60
N LEU A 215 8.16 5.40 0.04
CA LEU A 215 7.11 4.42 0.24
C LEU A 215 6.63 4.45 1.70
N LEU A 216 5.33 4.42 1.93
CA LEU A 216 4.72 4.21 3.25
C LEU A 216 3.97 2.87 3.25
N SER A 217 4.59 1.84 3.84
CA SER A 217 3.98 0.52 4.03
C SER A 217 3.27 0.45 5.38
N VAL A 218 1.98 0.11 5.34
CA VAL A 218 1.13 -0.03 6.52
C VAL A 218 0.61 -1.45 6.57
N GLU A 219 1.03 -2.18 7.60
CA GLU A 219 0.73 -3.60 7.74
C GLU A 219 -0.04 -3.86 9.05
N VAL A 220 -1.05 -4.71 8.94
CA VAL A 220 -1.75 -5.38 10.05
C VAL A 220 -1.96 -6.85 9.67
N PRO A 221 -2.24 -7.76 10.62
CA PRO A 221 -2.65 -9.14 10.29
C PRO A 221 -3.87 -9.19 9.35
N VAL A 222 -3.98 -10.24 8.53
CA VAL A 222 -5.05 -10.35 7.52
C VAL A 222 -6.44 -10.28 8.14
N GLU A 223 -6.64 -10.92 9.30
CA GLU A 223 -7.90 -10.94 10.03
C GLU A 223 -8.29 -9.52 10.47
N GLN A 224 -7.30 -8.73 10.89
CA GLN A 224 -7.51 -7.33 11.28
C GLN A 224 -7.86 -6.47 10.05
N CYS A 225 -7.21 -6.67 8.91
CA CYS A 225 -7.57 -6.01 7.65
C CYS A 225 -9.01 -6.29 7.25
N LEU A 226 -9.42 -7.56 7.27
CA LEU A 226 -10.76 -7.98 6.91
C LEU A 226 -11.81 -7.39 7.87
N ALA A 227 -11.56 -7.44 9.18
CA ALA A 227 -12.44 -6.85 10.19
C ALA A 227 -12.60 -5.33 10.01
N GLN A 228 -11.50 -4.61 9.74
CA GLN A 228 -11.51 -3.16 9.50
C GLN A 228 -12.22 -2.82 8.18
N ASN A 229 -12.07 -3.64 7.14
CA ASN A 229 -12.80 -3.51 5.88
C ASN A 229 -14.31 -3.67 6.08
N ALA A 230 -14.74 -4.71 6.80
CA ALA A 230 -16.14 -4.96 7.13
C ALA A 230 -16.74 -3.82 7.99
N ALA A 231 -16.01 -3.39 9.03
CA ALA A 231 -16.44 -2.29 9.91
C ALA A 231 -16.60 -0.96 9.15
N ARG A 232 -15.68 -0.65 8.23
CA ARG A 232 -15.77 0.54 7.36
C ARG A 232 -17.03 0.52 6.51
N TRP A 233 -17.35 -0.63 5.90
CA TRP A 233 -18.59 -0.77 5.14
C TRP A 233 -19.83 -0.60 6.02
N GLN A 234 -19.90 -1.29 7.17
CA GLN A 234 -21.06 -1.18 8.05
C GLN A 234 -21.28 0.24 8.53
N HIS A 235 -20.21 0.97 8.85
CA HIS A 235 -20.32 2.38 9.23
C HIS A 235 -21.04 3.18 8.14
N GLY A 236 -20.54 3.17 6.91
CA GLY A 236 -21.19 3.90 5.82
C GLY A 236 -22.59 3.39 5.50
N ARG A 237 -22.82 2.07 5.58
CA ARG A 237 -24.15 1.49 5.37
C ARG A 237 -25.15 1.94 6.44
N THR A 238 -24.71 2.07 7.69
CA THR A 238 -25.52 2.62 8.78
C THR A 238 -25.94 4.06 8.51
N GLU A 239 -25.01 4.88 8.03
CA GLU A 239 -25.29 6.28 7.69
C GLU A 239 -26.25 6.38 6.50
N PHE A 240 -26.13 5.48 5.51
CA PHE A 240 -27.05 5.39 4.38
C PHE A 240 -28.45 4.97 4.79
N ASP A 241 -28.59 3.91 5.58
CA ASP A 241 -29.89 3.46 6.07
C ASP A 241 -30.58 4.54 6.95
N ALA A 242 -29.79 5.37 7.62
CA ALA A 242 -30.28 6.51 8.39
C ALA A 242 -30.48 7.81 7.56
N GLY A 243 -30.23 7.79 6.26
CA GLY A 243 -30.38 8.94 5.36
C GLY A 243 -29.36 10.07 5.56
N ARG A 244 -28.27 9.82 6.33
CA ARG A 244 -27.21 10.80 6.60
C ARG A 244 -26.08 10.78 5.57
N ASP A 245 -25.95 9.68 4.84
CA ASP A 245 -25.02 9.54 3.73
C ASP A 245 -25.76 9.04 2.48
N ARG A 246 -25.49 9.64 1.31
CA ARG A 246 -26.16 9.28 0.05
C ARG A 246 -25.54 8.07 -0.66
N TYR A 247 -24.34 7.67 -0.28
CA TYR A 247 -23.53 6.72 -1.04
C TYR A 247 -23.34 5.38 -0.32
N GLY A 248 -23.40 5.33 1.00
CA GLY A 248 -23.17 4.16 1.82
C GLY A 248 -21.71 3.77 1.97
N GLY A 249 -21.49 2.60 2.58
CA GLY A 249 -20.16 2.09 2.88
C GLY A 249 -19.50 1.42 1.68
N ARG A 250 -18.20 1.63 1.52
CA ARG A 250 -17.35 0.87 0.59
C ARG A 250 -16.63 -0.25 1.34
N MET A 251 -16.48 -1.38 0.66
CA MET A 251 -15.58 -2.48 1.04
C MET A 251 -14.79 -2.93 -0.19
N ALA A 252 -13.64 -3.53 0.06
CA ALA A 252 -12.99 -4.39 -0.92
C ALA A 252 -13.53 -5.83 -0.81
N PRO A 253 -13.49 -6.63 -1.90
CA PRO A 253 -13.73 -8.06 -1.83
C PRO A 253 -12.72 -8.75 -0.90
N GLU A 254 -13.20 -9.61 0.00
CA GLU A 254 -12.33 -10.31 0.97
C GLU A 254 -11.28 -11.16 0.28
N VAL A 255 -11.68 -11.90 -0.77
CA VAL A 255 -10.77 -12.71 -1.59
C VAL A 255 -9.61 -11.90 -2.17
N MET A 256 -9.82 -10.61 -2.44
CA MET A 256 -8.75 -9.71 -2.90
C MET A 256 -7.80 -9.34 -1.77
N ILE A 257 -8.32 -9.08 -0.57
CA ILE A 257 -7.49 -8.82 0.62
C ILE A 257 -6.67 -10.07 0.96
N GLU A 258 -7.30 -11.24 1.00
CA GLU A 258 -6.64 -12.52 1.29
C GLU A 258 -5.53 -12.83 0.27
N ASP A 259 -5.79 -12.62 -1.03
CA ASP A 259 -4.80 -12.80 -2.09
C ASP A 259 -3.54 -11.94 -1.87
N LEU A 260 -3.68 -10.72 -1.35
CA LEU A 260 -2.52 -9.86 -1.05
C LEU A 260 -1.60 -10.49 0.00
N TYR A 261 -2.15 -11.21 0.98
CA TYR A 261 -1.33 -11.91 1.98
C TYR A 261 -0.84 -13.26 1.47
N ALA A 262 -1.69 -14.02 0.77
CA ALA A 262 -1.34 -15.34 0.24
C ALA A 262 -0.20 -15.29 -0.80
N ARG A 263 -0.10 -14.19 -1.57
CA ARG A 263 0.98 -14.00 -2.55
C ARG A 263 2.32 -13.58 -1.94
N SER A 264 2.33 -13.16 -0.68
CA SER A 264 3.57 -12.83 0.03
C SER A 264 4.37 -14.09 0.31
N THR A 265 5.65 -14.08 -0.05
CA THR A 265 6.54 -15.23 0.15
C THR A 265 7.45 -15.07 1.37
N SER A 266 7.36 -13.91 2.04
CA SER A 266 8.26 -13.54 3.13
C SER A 266 8.15 -14.39 4.40
N GLY A 267 7.05 -15.14 4.59
CA GLY A 267 6.78 -15.90 5.81
C GLY A 267 6.59 -15.05 7.07
N ARG A 268 6.56 -13.72 6.95
CA ARG A 268 6.39 -12.76 8.07
C ARG A 268 4.94 -12.34 8.31
N GLY A 269 3.99 -12.86 7.53
CA GLY A 269 2.58 -12.49 7.62
C GLY A 269 2.23 -11.09 7.09
N PHE A 270 3.17 -10.43 6.40
CA PHE A 270 2.92 -9.15 5.71
C PHE A 270 2.31 -9.37 4.32
N SER A 271 1.63 -8.36 3.79
CA SER A 271 1.08 -8.37 2.43
C SER A 271 2.19 -8.37 1.36
N ILE A 272 1.88 -8.77 0.13
CA ILE A 272 2.79 -8.68 -1.03
C ILE A 272 3.21 -7.21 -1.31
N GLY A 273 2.37 -6.24 -0.93
CA GLY A 273 2.69 -4.82 -1.01
C GLY A 273 3.91 -4.45 -0.17
N ARG A 274 4.07 -5.07 1.01
CA ARG A 274 5.25 -4.92 1.86
C ARG A 274 6.52 -5.40 1.16
N GLU A 275 6.48 -6.61 0.63
CA GLU A 275 7.62 -7.26 -0.01
C GLU A 275 8.07 -6.47 -1.25
N ASN A 276 7.11 -6.01 -2.06
CA ASN A 276 7.37 -5.15 -3.20
C ASN A 276 8.00 -3.81 -2.77
N ALA A 277 7.53 -3.20 -1.69
CA ALA A 277 8.09 -1.94 -1.19
C ALA A 277 9.56 -2.08 -0.77
N GLU A 278 9.91 -3.20 -0.11
CA GLU A 278 11.30 -3.51 0.26
C GLU A 278 12.17 -3.69 -0.99
N LYS A 279 11.72 -4.48 -1.96
CA LYS A 279 12.42 -4.69 -3.25
C LYS A 279 12.69 -3.38 -3.98
N LEU A 280 11.72 -2.46 -4.01
CA LEU A 280 11.85 -1.17 -4.69
C LEU A 280 12.88 -0.25 -4.02
N VAL A 281 13.02 -0.31 -2.69
CA VAL A 281 14.06 0.44 -1.97
C VAL A 281 15.43 -0.22 -2.11
N GLU A 282 15.51 -1.55 -2.02
CA GLU A 282 16.75 -2.31 -2.24
C GLU A 282 17.31 -2.08 -3.65
N GLY A 283 16.43 -2.11 -4.66
CA GLY A 283 16.77 -1.78 -6.05
C GLY A 283 17.08 -0.29 -6.29
N GLY A 284 16.88 0.58 -5.29
CA GLY A 284 17.16 2.01 -5.37
C GLY A 284 16.19 2.82 -6.23
N LEU A 285 15.06 2.24 -6.64
CA LEU A 285 13.99 2.98 -7.32
C LEU A 285 13.26 3.89 -6.34
N ALA A 286 12.94 3.40 -5.16
CA ALA A 286 12.47 4.22 -4.04
C ALA A 286 13.66 4.69 -3.18
N THR A 287 13.59 5.92 -2.67
CA THR A 287 14.66 6.53 -1.87
C THR A 287 14.56 6.17 -0.40
N ALA A 288 13.34 5.91 0.09
CA ALA A 288 13.09 5.52 1.46
C ALA A 288 11.82 4.66 1.60
N LEU A 289 11.78 3.88 2.67
CA LEU A 289 10.62 3.11 3.10
C LEU A 289 10.31 3.45 4.56
N ILE A 290 9.09 3.93 4.80
CA ILE A 290 8.50 4.12 6.11
C ILE A 290 7.57 2.94 6.36
N THR A 291 7.65 2.34 7.53
CA THR A 291 6.84 1.17 7.93
C THR A 291 5.97 1.54 9.12
N SER A 292 4.72 1.11 9.09
CA SER A 292 3.80 1.18 10.23
C SER A 292 3.16 -0.19 10.41
N GLU A 293 3.58 -0.90 11.45
CA GLU A 293 3.14 -2.26 11.76
C GLU A 293 2.28 -2.23 13.01
N ARG A 294 1.01 -2.66 12.93
CA ARG A 294 0.12 -2.80 14.10
C ARG A 294 -0.34 -4.26 14.23
N GLY A 295 -0.38 -4.78 15.45
CA GLY A 295 -0.78 -6.15 15.74
C GLY A 295 0.40 -7.14 15.82
N VAL A 296 0.07 -8.41 16.04
CA VAL A 296 1.05 -9.48 16.21
C VAL A 296 1.29 -10.18 14.88
N PHE A 297 2.53 -10.14 14.40
CA PHE A 297 2.96 -10.85 13.21
C PHE A 297 3.73 -12.12 13.59
N PRO A 298 3.70 -13.17 12.76
CA PRO A 298 4.63 -14.27 12.89
C PRO A 298 6.06 -13.73 12.91
N THR A 299 6.83 -14.09 13.93
CA THR A 299 8.28 -14.02 13.81
C THR A 299 8.64 -14.97 12.68
N GLY A 300 8.96 -14.44 11.50
CA GLY A 300 9.31 -15.27 10.35
C GLY A 300 10.35 -16.31 10.73
N ARG A 301 10.46 -17.42 9.99
CA ARG A 301 11.60 -18.33 10.14
C ARG A 301 12.86 -17.49 9.99
N GLY A 302 13.50 -17.16 11.12
CA GLY A 302 14.90 -16.80 11.11
C GLY A 302 15.62 -17.92 10.39
N THR A 303 16.54 -17.57 9.51
CA THR A 303 17.62 -18.48 9.17
C THR A 303 18.19 -18.98 10.49
N ASP A 304 17.90 -20.22 10.86
CA ASP A 304 18.50 -20.88 12.00
C ASP A 304 20.02 -20.78 11.81
N PRO A 305 20.78 -20.18 12.74
CA PRO A 305 22.24 -20.18 12.68
C PRO A 305 22.83 -21.60 12.79
N ALA A 306 22.00 -22.61 13.07
CA ALA A 306 22.40 -23.99 13.33
C ALA A 306 22.52 -24.89 12.10
N LEU A 307 22.36 -24.38 10.87
CA LEU A 307 22.59 -25.15 9.63
C LEU A 307 23.79 -24.67 8.79
N ALA A 308 24.56 -23.70 9.28
CA ALA A 308 25.81 -23.26 8.66
C ALA A 308 27.04 -23.94 9.31
N SER A 309 27.00 -25.27 9.49
CA SER A 309 28.17 -26.08 9.84
C SER A 309 27.94 -27.55 9.51
N GLY A 310 28.02 -27.90 8.23
CA GLY A 310 28.02 -29.29 7.79
C GLY A 310 28.47 -29.41 6.35
N HIS A 311 29.72 -29.84 6.16
CA HIS A 311 30.33 -30.06 4.85
C HIS A 311 29.65 -31.19 4.07
N GLY A 312 29.44 -30.94 2.77
CA GLY A 312 29.75 -31.83 1.64
C GLY A 312 29.06 -33.20 1.53
N ALA A 313 28.24 -33.38 0.49
CA ALA A 313 28.38 -34.43 -0.52
C ALA A 313 27.28 -34.33 -1.59
N SER A 314 27.56 -34.95 -2.72
CA SER A 314 27.04 -34.74 -4.07
C SER A 314 25.70 -35.39 -4.43
N ALA A 315 25.08 -34.83 -5.48
CA ALA A 315 24.41 -35.46 -6.63
C ALA A 315 23.14 -36.32 -6.44
N GLY A 316 22.13 -36.05 -7.28
CA GLY A 316 21.15 -37.07 -7.70
C GLY A 316 19.73 -36.58 -7.93
N ALA A 317 19.33 -36.56 -9.21
CA ALA A 317 18.00 -36.60 -9.86
C ALA A 317 16.70 -36.70 -9.01
N GLY A 318 15.61 -36.09 -9.53
CA GLY A 318 14.20 -36.34 -9.13
C GLY A 318 13.72 -37.78 -9.43
N PRO A 319 12.42 -38.14 -9.30
CA PRO A 319 11.20 -37.31 -9.31
C PRO A 319 10.14 -37.64 -8.21
N THR A 320 9.00 -36.93 -8.23
CA THR A 320 7.68 -37.29 -7.61
C THR A 320 7.16 -38.68 -8.07
N PRO A 321 6.11 -39.35 -7.50
CA PRO A 321 4.98 -38.82 -6.68
C PRO A 321 4.43 -39.72 -5.53
N GLY A 322 3.45 -39.20 -4.78
CA GLY A 322 2.27 -39.98 -4.35
C GLY A 322 2.18 -40.52 -2.89
N PRO A 323 0.97 -40.84 -2.41
CA PRO A 323 0.50 -40.51 -1.05
C PRO A 323 0.31 -41.72 -0.11
N GLY A 324 0.23 -41.48 1.20
CA GLY A 324 -0.16 -42.49 2.20
C GLY A 324 -0.26 -41.95 3.63
N VAL A 325 -1.49 -41.95 4.17
CA VAL A 325 -1.87 -41.65 5.56
C VAL A 325 -1.83 -42.96 6.39
N PRO A 326 -2.23 -43.00 7.67
CA PRO A 326 -1.47 -42.84 8.92
C PRO A 326 -1.28 -44.17 9.69
N THR A 327 -0.62 -44.15 10.87
CA THR A 327 -1.12 -44.66 12.19
C THR A 327 0.00 -44.96 13.21
N GLY A 328 -0.31 -44.80 14.51
CA GLY A 328 0.36 -45.40 15.69
C GLY A 328 1.43 -44.51 16.35
N ALA A 329 1.22 -43.79 17.44
CA ALA A 329 0.77 -44.13 18.81
C ALA A 329 1.73 -45.06 19.58
N VAL A 330 2.51 -44.51 20.53
CA VAL A 330 2.80 -44.96 21.92
C VAL A 330 3.89 -44.03 22.51
N SER A 331 3.63 -43.23 23.56
CA SER A 331 3.62 -43.53 25.00
C SER A 331 5.01 -43.73 25.65
N GLY A 332 5.32 -42.95 26.69
CA GLY A 332 6.46 -43.12 27.61
C GLY A 332 7.05 -41.79 28.10
N VAL A 333 6.54 -41.10 29.13
CA VAL A 333 6.74 -41.28 30.59
C VAL A 333 7.90 -40.43 31.19
N SER A 334 7.58 -39.81 32.34
CA SER A 334 8.40 -39.16 33.39
C SER A 334 8.95 -37.76 33.13
N ALA A 335 8.55 -36.71 33.88
CA ALA A 335 8.76 -36.43 35.33
C ALA A 335 10.25 -36.30 35.66
N GLY A 336 10.78 -35.26 36.32
CA GLY A 336 10.25 -34.06 36.95
C GLY A 336 11.41 -33.31 37.64
N ALA A 337 11.07 -32.26 38.38
CA ALA A 337 11.89 -31.52 39.36
C ALA A 337 12.93 -30.49 38.86
N GLY A 338 12.74 -29.23 39.29
CA GLY A 338 13.78 -28.19 39.37
C GLY A 338 14.70 -28.41 40.59
N PRO A 339 15.22 -27.39 41.30
CA PRO A 339 15.27 -25.93 41.06
C PRO A 339 16.73 -25.40 41.10
N GLY A 340 16.96 -24.08 40.99
CA GLY A 340 18.29 -23.52 41.27
C GLY A 340 18.48 -22.06 40.87
N VAL A 341 19.14 -21.29 41.74
CA VAL A 341 19.08 -19.82 41.89
C VAL A 341 20.45 -19.19 41.57
N SER A 342 20.48 -17.85 41.46
CA SER A 342 21.61 -16.90 41.59
C SER A 342 22.42 -16.63 40.30
N ALA A 343 22.48 -15.41 39.75
CA ALA A 343 23.02 -14.11 40.22
C ALA A 343 24.55 -13.99 40.02
N GLY A 344 24.98 -12.98 39.23
CA GLY A 344 26.38 -12.60 39.08
C GLY A 344 26.59 -11.54 37.98
N ALA A 345 27.28 -10.46 38.32
CA ALA A 345 27.34 -9.20 37.58
C ALA A 345 28.66 -8.98 36.78
N GLY A 346 28.53 -8.32 35.62
CA GLY A 346 29.49 -7.41 34.96
C GLY A 346 30.76 -7.99 34.31
N PRO A 347 31.58 -7.17 33.61
CA PRO A 347 31.26 -6.01 32.76
C PRO A 347 31.95 -6.06 31.37
N GLY A 348 31.61 -5.13 30.47
CA GLY A 348 32.52 -4.61 29.45
C GLY A 348 32.66 -5.39 28.13
N GLY A 349 32.04 -4.87 27.07
CA GLY A 349 32.29 -5.31 25.71
C GLY A 349 31.68 -4.35 24.70
N VAL A 350 32.48 -3.40 24.23
CA VAL A 350 32.15 -2.52 23.10
C VAL A 350 32.00 -3.41 21.87
N VAL A 351 30.78 -3.52 21.34
CA VAL A 351 30.51 -4.19 20.06
C VAL A 351 29.90 -3.19 19.10
N ALA A 352 30.58 -3.04 17.95
CA ALA A 352 30.17 -2.23 16.82
C ALA A 352 28.72 -2.54 16.43
N GLY A 353 27.88 -1.50 16.45
CA GLY A 353 26.47 -1.61 16.11
C GLY A 353 26.28 -2.01 14.64
N SER A 354 25.81 -3.24 14.42
CA SER A 354 25.03 -3.58 13.25
C SER A 354 23.78 -2.70 13.26
N GLY A 355 23.66 -1.83 12.26
CA GLY A 355 22.58 -0.83 12.18
C GLY A 355 21.22 -1.46 11.97
N VAL A 356 20.58 -1.91 13.05
CA VAL A 356 19.14 -2.20 13.08
C VAL A 356 18.40 -0.87 12.94
N PRO A 357 17.41 -0.74 12.03
CA PRO A 357 16.61 0.49 11.96
C PRO A 357 15.91 0.72 13.30
N ALA A 358 16.09 1.91 13.88
CA ALA A 358 15.46 2.31 15.13
C ALA A 358 13.93 2.21 14.97
N GLY A 359 13.31 1.32 15.76
CA GLY A 359 11.86 1.19 15.84
C GLY A 359 11.33 2.08 16.97
N HIS A 360 10.32 2.88 16.67
CA HIS A 360 9.61 3.66 17.68
C HIS A 360 8.21 3.06 17.88
N GLN A 361 7.79 2.87 19.14
CA GLN A 361 6.42 2.45 19.44
C GLN A 361 5.52 3.67 19.66
N GLN A 362 4.40 3.74 18.94
CA GLN A 362 3.37 4.75 19.10
C GLN A 362 2.01 4.07 19.21
N GLY A 363 1.43 4.07 20.40
CA GLY A 363 0.21 3.28 20.66
C GLY A 363 0.49 1.79 20.44
N ASP A 364 -0.30 1.16 19.57
CA ASP A 364 -0.13 -0.24 19.14
C ASP A 364 0.73 -0.40 17.87
N ALA A 365 1.28 0.69 17.33
CA ALA A 365 2.06 0.70 16.10
C ALA A 365 3.57 0.78 16.34
N THR A 366 4.33 -0.02 15.59
CA THR A 366 5.78 0.14 15.46
C THR A 366 6.10 0.87 14.16
N ILE A 367 6.78 2.01 14.26
CA ILE A 367 7.19 2.84 13.12
C ILE A 367 8.70 2.67 12.87
N ARG A 368 9.09 2.43 11.61
CA ARG A 368 10.50 2.35 11.19
C ARG A 368 10.75 3.16 9.92
N VAL A 369 11.99 3.62 9.73
CA VAL A 369 12.43 4.34 8.54
C VAL A 369 13.71 3.70 7.99
N ALA A 370 13.68 3.26 6.73
CA ALA A 370 14.82 2.74 6.00
C ALA A 370 15.13 3.62 4.78
N THR A 371 16.41 3.81 4.45
CA THR A 371 16.85 4.59 3.28
C THR A 371 17.70 3.70 2.37
N ALA A 372 17.60 3.91 1.05
CA ALA A 372 18.31 3.07 0.06
C ALA A 372 19.84 3.06 0.24
N ALA A 373 20.43 4.11 0.84
CA ALA A 373 21.86 4.18 1.12
C ALA A 373 22.34 3.21 2.22
N ARG A 374 21.46 2.80 3.15
CA ARG A 374 21.83 1.92 4.28
C ARG A 374 21.71 0.42 3.98
N LEU A 375 20.99 0.03 2.92
CA LEU A 375 20.83 -1.38 2.56
C LEU A 375 21.98 -1.90 1.66
N ARG A 376 22.73 -1.00 1.00
CA ARG A 376 23.88 -1.36 0.15
C ARG A 376 25.18 -1.63 0.92
N SER A 377 25.28 -1.26 2.20
CA SER A 377 26.51 -1.40 2.98
C SER A 377 26.76 -2.79 3.58
N GLY A 378 25.99 -3.82 3.18
CA GLY A 378 26.20 -5.22 3.58
C GLY A 378 27.25 -6.00 2.77
N GLY A 379 27.81 -5.41 1.70
CA GLY A 379 28.87 -6.01 0.89
C GLY A 379 30.14 -5.18 0.96
N GLY A 380 31.06 -5.55 1.86
CA GLY A 380 32.34 -4.87 2.01
C GLY A 380 33.26 -5.04 0.81
N SER A 381 33.92 -3.95 0.42
CA SER A 381 35.34 -4.00 0.04
C SER A 381 35.97 -2.65 0.35
N THR A 382 37.01 -2.69 1.17
CA THR A 382 37.79 -1.57 1.68
C THR A 382 39.00 -1.26 0.81
N ALA A 383 39.36 0.03 0.79
CA ALA A 383 40.69 0.64 0.59
C ALA A 383 40.95 1.33 -0.78
N PRO A 384 41.86 2.34 -0.84
CA PRO A 384 42.05 3.43 0.13
C PRO A 384 42.15 4.82 -0.52
N ALA A 385 42.15 5.84 0.34
CA ALA A 385 42.27 7.26 0.02
C ALA A 385 43.71 7.68 -0.37
N ALA A 386 43.80 8.67 -1.26
CA ALA A 386 44.95 9.58 -1.38
C ALA A 386 44.42 11.02 -1.50
N GLY A 387 44.96 11.92 -0.68
CA GLY A 387 44.44 13.27 -0.48
C GLY A 387 45.24 14.41 -1.13
N ARG A 388 44.97 15.61 -0.59
CA ARG A 388 45.57 16.95 -0.83
C ARG A 388 44.91 17.72 -1.99
N THR A 389 44.57 19.02 -1.92
CA THR A 389 44.85 20.12 -0.96
C THR A 389 43.90 21.29 -1.24
N ALA A 390 43.79 22.19 -0.26
CA ALA A 390 42.94 23.39 -0.23
C ALA A 390 43.32 24.50 -1.22
N GLY A 391 42.31 25.31 -1.59
CA GLY A 391 42.45 26.62 -2.23
C GLY A 391 41.08 27.24 -2.55
N ALA A 392 40.74 28.32 -1.85
CA ALA A 392 39.59 29.21 -2.12
C ALA A 392 40.12 30.66 -2.16
N PRO A 393 39.35 31.72 -2.49
CA PRO A 393 38.05 31.81 -3.17
C PRO A 393 38.03 32.83 -4.34
N GLY A 394 36.91 32.89 -5.08
CA GLY A 394 36.41 34.13 -5.69
C GLY A 394 36.25 34.14 -7.21
N ALA A 395 35.00 34.09 -7.68
CA ALA A 395 34.42 34.96 -8.73
C ALA A 395 33.09 34.38 -9.26
N VAL A 396 32.01 35.16 -9.09
CA VAL A 396 30.75 35.14 -9.87
C VAL A 396 30.92 36.31 -10.85
N PRO A 397 30.52 36.28 -12.14
CA PRO A 397 29.19 35.89 -12.60
C PRO A 397 29.10 35.20 -13.97
N SER A 398 27.95 34.58 -14.26
CA SER A 398 27.15 34.86 -15.47
C SER A 398 26.08 33.77 -15.68
N ALA A 399 24.89 34.22 -16.08
CA ALA A 399 23.69 33.45 -16.30
C ALA A 399 23.87 32.35 -17.36
N ALA A 400 23.44 31.13 -17.02
CA ALA A 400 23.26 30.05 -17.99
C ALA A 400 21.89 30.21 -18.69
N PRO A 401 21.80 29.91 -20.01
CA PRO A 401 20.57 30.05 -20.76
C PRO A 401 19.53 29.01 -20.35
N ALA A 402 18.26 29.41 -20.40
CA ALA A 402 17.12 28.53 -20.18
C ALA A 402 17.16 27.34 -21.16
N VAL A 403 17.16 26.12 -20.61
CA VAL A 403 16.97 24.90 -21.38
C VAL A 403 15.49 24.85 -21.81
N PRO A 404 15.17 24.69 -23.10
CA PRO A 404 13.79 24.59 -23.54
C PRO A 404 13.15 23.30 -22.97
N ARG A 405 11.96 23.46 -22.37
CA ARG A 405 11.10 22.35 -21.98
C ARG A 405 10.87 21.40 -23.17
N PRO A 406 11.00 20.08 -23.01
CA PRO A 406 10.61 19.14 -24.06
C PRO A 406 9.11 19.22 -24.29
N ALA A 407 8.70 19.22 -25.56
CA ALA A 407 7.29 19.20 -25.95
C ALA A 407 6.58 17.96 -25.37
N PRO A 408 5.28 18.08 -25.00
CA PRO A 408 4.51 16.95 -24.49
C PRO A 408 4.48 15.81 -25.53
N ARG A 409 4.88 14.61 -25.10
CA ARG A 409 4.78 13.41 -25.93
C ARG A 409 3.30 13.03 -26.08
N VAL A 410 2.89 12.83 -27.32
CA VAL A 410 1.59 12.25 -27.68
C VAL A 410 1.50 10.84 -27.06
N PRO A 411 0.40 10.50 -26.37
CA PRO A 411 0.21 9.15 -25.84
C PRO A 411 0.19 8.15 -27.00
N ARG A 412 1.08 7.15 -26.94
CA ARG A 412 0.96 5.96 -27.78
C ARG A 412 0.03 4.97 -27.08
N THR A 413 -0.99 4.54 -27.82
CA THR A 413 -1.98 3.51 -27.50
C THR A 413 -1.31 2.16 -27.16
N PRO A 414 -2.01 1.26 -26.44
CA PRO A 414 -1.43 0.13 -25.71
C PRO A 414 -0.81 -0.96 -26.59
#